data_AF-A0A2E9VC99-F1
#
_entry.id   AF-A0A2E9VC99-F1
#
_cell.length_a   1.000
_cell.length_b   1.000
_cell.length_c   1.000
_cell.angle_alpha   90.00
_cell.angle_beta   90.00
_cell.angle_gamma   90.00
#
_symmetry.space_group_name_H-M   'P 1'
#
loop_
_entity.id
_entity.type
_entity.pdbx_description
1 polymer ?
#
loop_
_entity_poly.entity_id
_entity_poly.type
_entity_poly.pdbx_seq_one_letter_code
_entity_poly.pdbx_strand_id
1 'polypeptide(L)'
;MGLLVIGKVELGGIDVMKVLLIVCVLVGMFATVTIASAQELGPGDAAPPFSLIGSDGAMHSLSDLTGRTVVLAWFPKAFTGG
;
A
#
# COMPACT_ATOMS: atom_id res chain seq x y z
N MET A 1 -18.72 27.27 -43.60
CA MET A 1 -17.87 26.38 -44.41
C MET A 1 -16.44 26.48 -43.88
N GLY A 2 -15.91 25.40 -43.29
CA GLY A 2 -14.48 25.27 -42.94
C GLY A 2 -14.10 25.66 -41.52
N LEU A 3 -14.02 24.67 -40.65
CA LEU A 3 -13.70 24.71 -39.23
C LEU A 3 -12.18 24.89 -38.99
N LEU A 4 -11.88 25.62 -37.91
CA LEU A 4 -10.60 25.86 -37.25
C LEU A 4 -9.54 24.74 -37.44
N VAL A 5 -8.40 25.12 -38.03
CA VAL A 5 -7.22 24.28 -38.22
C VAL A 5 -6.67 23.84 -36.87
N ILE A 6 -6.79 22.53 -36.56
CA ILE A 6 -6.05 21.91 -35.47
C ILE A 6 -4.58 21.90 -35.90
N GLY A 7 -3.82 22.90 -35.45
CA GLY A 7 -2.38 22.97 -35.69
C GLY A 7 -1.73 21.67 -35.22
N LYS A 8 -1.00 21.02 -36.13
CA LYS A 8 -0.04 19.96 -35.77
C LYS A 8 0.95 20.56 -34.78
N VAL A 9 0.79 20.25 -33.50
CA VAL A 9 1.82 20.51 -32.48
C VAL A 9 2.93 19.47 -32.68
N GLU A 10 3.74 19.61 -33.73
CA GLU A 10 4.98 18.83 -33.89
C GLU A 10 6.13 19.56 -33.17
N LEU A 11 6.20 19.36 -31.85
CA LEU A 11 7.39 19.67 -31.08
C LEU A 11 8.42 18.56 -31.32
N GLY A 12 9.21 18.69 -32.38
CA GLY A 12 10.48 17.99 -32.59
C GLY A 12 10.44 16.46 -32.51
N GLY A 13 10.14 15.79 -33.63
CA GLY A 13 10.47 14.37 -33.88
C GLY A 13 9.75 13.32 -33.02
N ILE A 14 8.97 13.73 -32.01
CA ILE A 14 8.22 12.84 -31.13
C ILE A 14 6.73 13.15 -31.26
N ASP A 15 5.96 12.20 -31.77
CA ASP A 15 4.52 12.34 -32.00
C ASP A 15 3.77 12.70 -30.70
N VAL A 16 2.84 13.68 -30.75
CA VAL A 16 2.02 14.10 -29.60
C VAL A 16 1.31 12.94 -28.90
N MET A 17 0.89 11.93 -29.66
CA MET A 17 0.28 10.70 -29.13
C MET A 17 1.27 9.87 -28.29
N LYS A 18 2.55 9.80 -28.69
CA LYS A 18 3.60 9.15 -27.90
C LYS A 18 3.92 9.96 -26.65
N VAL A 19 3.97 11.29 -26.75
CA VAL A 19 4.17 12.18 -25.60
C VAL A 19 3.03 11.98 -24.58
N LEU A 20 1.77 11.95 -25.05
CA LEU A 20 0.61 11.70 -24.19
C LEU A 20 0.68 10.31 -23.55
N LEU A 21 1.04 9.28 -24.30
CA LEU A 21 1.21 7.92 -23.75
C LEU A 21 2.31 7.84 -22.70
N ILE A 22 3.47 8.46 -22.95
CA ILE A 22 4.59 8.49 -22.00
C ILE A 22 4.17 9.23 -20.72
N VAL A 23 3.51 10.38 -20.84
CA VAL A 23 2.99 11.11 -19.68
C VAL A 23 1.97 10.28 -18.90
N CYS A 24 1.04 9.59 -19.57
CA CYS A 24 0.07 8.72 -18.90
C CYS A 24 0.74 7.55 -18.17
N VAL A 25 1.77 6.93 -18.74
CA VAL A 25 2.52 5.84 -18.10
C VAL A 25 3.31 6.33 -16.89
N LEU A 26 3.97 7.49 -17.01
CA LEU A 26 4.72 8.10 -15.90
C LEU A 26 3.80 8.52 -14.74
N VAL A 27 2.64 9.10 -15.04
CA VAL A 27 1.63 9.45 -14.02
C VAL A 27 1.02 8.19 -13.39
N GLY A 28 0.79 7.14 -14.19
CA GLY A 28 0.29 5.85 -13.69
C GLY A 28 1.26 5.12 -12.77
N MET A 29 2.57 5.21 -13.00
CA MET A 29 3.60 4.58 -12.15
C MET A 29 3.76 5.25 -10.77
N PHE A 30 3.45 6.54 -10.63
CA PHE A 30 3.55 7.24 -9.34
C PHE A 30 2.38 6.92 -8.39
N ALA A 31 1.30 6.32 -8.88
CA ALA A 31 0.05 6.17 -8.12
C ALA A 31 0.00 4.94 -7.18
N THR A 32 1.01 4.06 -7.14
CA THR A 32 0.90 2.76 -6.45
C THR A 32 1.96 2.46 -5.38
N VAL A 33 2.83 3.41 -5.04
CA VAL A 33 3.83 3.19 -3.98
C VAL A 33 3.25 3.57 -2.61
N THR A 34 2.45 2.67 -2.03
CA THR A 34 2.20 2.68 -0.58
C THR A 34 3.30 1.89 0.10
N ILE A 35 4.32 2.58 0.60
CA ILE A 35 5.30 1.98 1.50
C ILE A 35 4.63 1.89 2.87
N ALA A 36 4.33 0.67 3.31
CA ALA A 36 3.90 0.43 4.68
C ALA A 36 5.09 0.72 5.61
N SER A 37 5.10 1.88 6.27
CA SER A 37 6.06 2.19 7.32
C SER A 37 5.56 1.57 8.63
N ALA A 38 6.26 0.55 9.13
CA ALA A 38 6.06 0.09 10.49
C ALA A 38 6.69 1.12 11.44
N GLN A 39 5.87 1.72 12.31
CA GLN A 39 6.40 2.52 13.41
C GLN A 39 7.23 1.60 14.31
N GLU A 40 8.46 2.00 14.60
CA GLU A 40 9.30 1.29 15.55
C GLU A 40 8.70 1.45 16.95
N LEU A 41 8.42 0.33 17.62
CA LEU A 41 7.82 0.32 18.96
C LEU A 41 8.92 0.24 20.01
N GLY A 42 8.88 1.16 20.98
CA GLY A 42 9.74 1.16 22.15
C GLY A 42 9.02 0.69 23.44
N PRO A 43 9.77 0.44 24.52
CA PRO A 43 9.17 0.17 25.82
C PRO A 43 8.33 1.35 26.31
N GLY A 44 7.11 1.07 26.77
CA GLY A 44 6.17 2.08 27.27
C GLY A 44 5.21 2.62 26.21
N ASP A 45 5.47 2.37 24.92
CA ASP A 45 4.51 2.70 23.87
C ASP A 45 3.24 1.86 24.02
N ALA A 46 2.11 2.48 23.65
CA ALA A 46 0.85 1.74 23.56
C ALA A 46 0.96 0.69 22.46
N ALA A 47 0.66 -0.57 22.79
CA ALA A 47 0.63 -1.64 21.80
C ALA A 47 -0.41 -1.33 20.71
N PRO A 48 -0.07 -1.44 19.41
CA PRO A 48 -1.03 -1.24 18.34
C PRO A 48 -2.21 -2.21 18.44
N PRO A 49 -3.44 -1.77 18.10
CA PRO A 49 -4.57 -2.67 18.07
C PRO A 49 -4.35 -3.75 17.00
N PHE A 50 -4.75 -4.98 17.32
CA PHE A 50 -4.88 -6.06 16.35
C PHE A 50 -6.28 -6.66 16.43
N SER A 51 -6.70 -7.28 15.34
CA SER A 51 -7.89 -8.13 15.27
C SER A 51 -7.58 -9.27 14.31
N LEU A 52 -7.46 -10.49 14.84
CA LEU A 52 -6.96 -11.65 14.11
C LEU A 52 -7.85 -12.86 14.37
N ILE A 53 -8.02 -13.72 13.37
CA ILE A 53 -8.73 -14.99 13.53
C ILE A 53 -7.84 -16.02 14.23
N GLY A 54 -8.37 -16.64 15.29
CA GLY A 54 -7.71 -17.70 16.02
C GLY A 54 -7.84 -19.06 15.34
N SER A 55 -7.10 -20.06 15.84
CA SER A 55 -7.25 -21.45 15.40
C SER A 55 -8.61 -22.06 15.79
N ASP A 56 -9.33 -21.41 16.70
CA ASP A 56 -10.73 -21.69 17.06
C ASP A 56 -11.75 -21.12 16.06
N GLY A 57 -11.29 -20.33 15.08
CA GLY A 57 -12.15 -19.64 14.11
C GLY A 57 -12.81 -18.37 14.64
N ALA A 58 -12.55 -17.97 15.89
CA ALA A 58 -13.07 -16.75 16.47
C ALA A 58 -12.16 -15.55 16.18
N MET A 59 -12.73 -14.35 16.11
CA MET A 59 -11.97 -13.11 16.03
C MET A 59 -11.50 -12.71 17.43
N HIS A 60 -10.20 -12.44 17.57
CA HIS A 60 -9.57 -12.00 18.82
C HIS A 60 -8.92 -10.64 18.62
N SER A 61 -9.20 -9.70 19.51
CA SER A 61 -8.66 -8.34 19.45
C SER A 61 -7.88 -7.98 20.71
N LEU A 62 -6.95 -7.03 20.61
CA LEU A 62 -6.17 -6.58 21.77
C LEU A 62 -7.07 -6.04 22.91
N SER A 63 -8.17 -5.36 22.57
CA SER A 63 -9.16 -4.84 23.53
C SER A 63 -9.75 -5.92 24.42
N ASP A 64 -9.95 -7.12 23.87
CA ASP A 64 -10.57 -8.24 24.58
C ASP A 64 -9.66 -8.73 25.71
N LEU A 65 -8.35 -8.47 25.61
CA LEU A 65 -7.34 -8.92 26.57
C LEU A 65 -7.00 -7.88 27.66
N THR A 66 -7.77 -6.79 27.76
CA THR A 66 -7.56 -5.74 28.77
C THR A 66 -7.46 -6.30 30.19
N GLY A 67 -6.51 -5.77 30.97
CA GLY A 67 -6.24 -6.22 32.35
C GLY A 67 -5.41 -7.49 32.46
N ARG A 68 -4.93 -8.05 31.33
CA ARG A 68 -4.03 -9.21 31.28
C ARG A 68 -2.66 -8.82 30.74
N THR A 69 -1.63 -9.55 31.17
CA THR A 69 -0.32 -9.49 30.51
C THR A 69 -0.39 -10.34 29.23
N VAL A 70 0.00 -9.76 28.10
CA VAL A 70 -0.08 -10.40 26.78
C VAL A 70 1.31 -10.49 26.17
N VAL A 71 1.65 -11.65 25.61
CA VAL A 71 2.87 -11.86 24.83
C VAL A 71 2.48 -12.03 23.37
N LEU A 72 3.00 -11.20 22.49
CA LEU A 72 2.79 -11.29 21.05
C LEU A 72 4.09 -11.75 20.38
N ALA A 73 4.04 -12.88 19.68
CA ALA A 73 5.20 -13.47 19.01
C ALA A 73 4.89 -13.69 17.52
N TRP A 74 5.82 -13.28 16.67
CA TRP A 74 5.71 -13.41 15.21
C TRP A 74 6.59 -14.56 14.73
N PHE A 75 6.07 -15.35 13.80
CA PHE A 75 6.82 -16.40 13.11
C PHE A 75 6.33 -16.49 11.66
N PRO A 76 7.16 -16.98 10.71
CA PRO A 76 6.80 -16.95 9.29
C PRO A 76 5.59 -17.81 8.94
N LYS A 77 5.54 -19.03 9.49
CA LYS A 77 4.49 -20.01 9.18
C LYS A 77 4.37 -21.09 10.25
N ALA A 78 3.14 -21.43 10.61
CA ALA A 78 2.86 -22.50 11.55
C ALA A 78 3.24 -23.86 10.96
N PHE A 79 3.57 -24.84 11.82
CA PHE A 79 3.86 -26.22 11.41
C PHE A 79 5.04 -26.36 10.42
N THR A 80 6.06 -25.51 10.55
CA THR A 80 7.32 -25.61 9.79
C THR A 80 8.49 -25.86 10.75
N GLY A 81 9.54 -26.52 10.26
CA GLY A 81 10.83 -26.59 10.97
C GLY A 81 11.51 -25.22 10.91
N GLY A 82 12.12 -24.80 12.02
CA GLY A 82 12.81 -23.52 12.14
C GLY A 82 14.04 -23.40 11.26
#